data_AF-A0A2V9MCV8-F1
#
_entry.id   AF-A0A2V9MCV8-F1
#
_cell.length_a   1.000
_cell.length_b   1.000
_cell.length_c   1.000
_cell.angle_alpha   90.00
_cell.angle_beta   90.00
_cell.angle_gamma   90.00
#
_symmetry.space_group_name_H-M   'P 1'
#
loop_
_entity.id
_entity.type
_entity.pdbx_description
1 polymer ?
#
loop_
_entity_poly.entity_id
_entity_poly.type
_entity_poly.pdbx_seq_one_letter_code
_entity_poly.pdbx_strand_id
1 'polypeptide(L)'
;MAGWMMSFSQGLEVIRQPKRVGEVSFYSLLFSFLVGLSSWLTLQAFGLPLPFFAAFMFPGLIAVAGMIPTPGALGGFHAVCQFGLVVIFNLNPAQTILPVIGMHAVLYIPATIIGVLCLVSQGVAIRQINEELSSAHS
;
A
#
# COMPACT_ATOMS: atom_id res chain seq x y z
N MET A 1 -24.82 1.70 23.26
CA MET A 1 -24.01 2.95 23.32
C MET A 1 -22.68 2.75 24.08
N ALA A 2 -22.64 2.06 25.22
CA ALA A 2 -21.40 1.86 26.01
C ALA A 2 -20.23 1.17 25.25
N GLY A 3 -20.50 0.24 24.33
CA GLY A 3 -19.45 -0.42 23.54
C GLY A 3 -18.67 0.52 22.61
N TRP A 4 -19.35 1.51 22.02
CA TRP A 4 -18.71 2.50 21.14
C TRP A 4 -17.78 3.44 21.91
N MET A 5 -18.17 3.85 23.13
CA MET A 5 -17.32 4.65 24.01
C MET A 5 -16.05 3.89 24.44
N MET A 6 -16.16 2.60 24.75
CA MET A 6 -14.99 1.79 25.13
C MET A 6 -14.03 1.58 23.96
N SER A 7 -14.54 1.25 22.76
CA SER A 7 -13.70 1.14 21.56
C SER A 7 -13.03 2.46 21.18
N PHE A 8 -13.74 3.59 21.32
CA PHE A 8 -13.17 4.92 21.09
C PHE A 8 -12.09 5.27 22.13
N SER A 9 -12.34 5.00 23.41
CA SER A 9 -11.36 5.21 24.49
C SER A 9 -10.11 4.33 24.33
N GLN A 10 -10.27 3.08 23.89
CA GLN A 10 -9.14 2.18 23.59
C GLN A 10 -8.36 2.64 22.36
N GLY A 11 -9.02 3.19 21.34
CA GLY A 11 -8.34 3.82 20.20
C GLY A 11 -7.50 5.03 20.60
N LEU A 12 -8.00 5.85 21.54
CA LEU A 12 -7.26 6.97 22.13
C LEU A 12 -6.12 6.51 23.05
N GLU A 13 -6.18 5.29 23.58
CA GLU A 13 -5.14 4.73 24.45
C GLU A 13 -3.83 4.47 23.70
N VAL A 14 -3.89 4.21 22.39
CA VAL A 14 -2.70 4.18 21.51
C VAL A 14 -1.96 5.53 21.51
N ILE A 15 -2.70 6.65 21.60
CA ILE A 15 -2.13 8.00 21.63
C ILE A 15 -1.38 8.27 22.94
N ARG A 16 -1.69 7.54 24.02
CA ARG A 16 -1.00 7.67 25.31
C ARG A 16 0.43 7.16 25.30
N GLN A 17 0.87 6.50 24.22
CA GLN A 17 2.24 6.01 24.06
C GLN A 17 2.94 6.80 22.94
N PRO A 18 3.36 8.06 23.20
CA PRO A 18 3.86 8.98 22.18
C PRO A 18 5.06 8.43 21.41
N LYS A 19 5.90 7.60 22.07
CA LYS A 19 7.01 6.91 21.41
C LYS A 19 6.53 5.93 20.32
N ARG A 20 5.51 5.11 20.62
CA ARG A 20 4.94 4.16 19.64
C ARG A 20 4.22 4.89 18.51
N VAL A 21 3.52 5.97 18.82
CA VAL A 21 2.91 6.85 17.80
C VAL A 21 3.99 7.39 16.86
N GLY A 22 5.09 7.91 17.42
CA GLY A 22 6.22 8.41 16.63
C GLY A 22 6.84 7.34 15.73
N GLU A 23 7.05 6.13 16.24
CA GLU A 23 7.58 5.00 15.46
C GLU A 23 6.63 4.62 14.32
N VAL A 24 5.34 4.45 14.58
CA VAL A 24 4.34 4.12 13.56
C VAL A 24 4.25 5.21 12.51
N SER A 25 4.16 6.48 12.93
CA SER A 25 4.13 7.61 12.00
C SER A 25 5.39 7.68 11.15
N PHE A 26 6.56 7.42 11.72
CA PHE A 26 7.82 7.37 10.98
C PHE A 26 7.80 6.28 9.92
N TYR A 27 7.42 5.05 10.28
CA TYR A 27 7.32 3.95 9.30
C TYR A 27 6.27 4.22 8.23
N SER A 28 5.12 4.82 8.59
CA SER A 28 4.10 5.21 7.62
C SER A 28 4.63 6.26 6.64
N LEU A 29 5.30 7.31 7.12
CA LEU A 29 5.89 8.35 6.27
C LEU A 29 7.01 7.79 5.39
N LEU A 30 7.87 6.93 5.94
CA LEU A 30 8.93 6.27 5.20
C LEU A 30 8.36 5.38 4.09
N PHE A 31 7.33 4.59 4.41
CA PHE A 31 6.63 3.77 3.44
C PHE A 31 5.98 4.62 2.34
N SER A 32 5.24 5.67 2.70
CA SER A 32 4.64 6.60 1.73
C SER A 32 5.70 7.26 0.84
N PHE A 33 6.84 7.64 1.41
CA PHE A 33 7.96 8.18 0.65
C PHE A 33 8.52 7.17 -0.35
N LEU A 34 8.74 5.92 0.07
CA LEU A 34 9.24 4.84 -0.81
C LEU A 34 8.25 4.52 -1.94
N VAL A 35 6.95 4.53 -1.66
CA VAL A 35 5.90 4.39 -2.69
C VAL A 35 6.01 5.52 -3.69
N GLY A 36 6.05 6.77 -3.23
CA GLY A 36 6.18 7.93 -4.10
C GLY A 36 7.45 7.90 -4.95
N LEU A 37 8.58 7.54 -4.34
CA LEU A 37 9.86 7.39 -5.02
C LEU A 37 9.81 6.29 -6.09
N SER A 38 9.23 5.13 -5.78
CA SER A 38 9.08 4.02 -6.72
C SER A 38 8.17 4.39 -7.89
N SER A 39 7.07 5.11 -7.61
CA SER A 39 6.19 5.67 -8.65
C SER A 39 6.95 6.62 -9.57
N TRP A 40 7.72 7.56 -9.02
CA TRP A 40 8.51 8.50 -9.82
C TRP A 40 9.57 7.78 -10.65
N LEU A 41 10.34 6.86 -10.07
CA LEU A 41 11.34 6.07 -10.80
C LEU A 41 10.70 5.26 -11.93
N THR A 42 9.49 4.73 -11.72
CA THR A 42 8.76 4.04 -12.78
C THR A 42 8.44 4.99 -13.93
N LEU A 43 7.94 6.20 -13.66
CA LEU A 43 7.68 7.19 -14.70
C LEU A 43 8.94 7.54 -15.49
N GLN A 44 10.06 7.72 -14.80
CA GLN A 44 11.36 7.95 -15.45
C GLN A 44 11.76 6.77 -16.34
N ALA A 45 11.59 5.53 -15.87
CA ALA A 45 11.92 4.33 -16.63
C ALA A 45 11.08 4.16 -17.90
N PHE A 46 9.83 4.65 -17.89
CA PHE A 46 8.95 4.67 -19.07
C PHE A 46 9.08 5.95 -19.92
N GLY A 47 10.07 6.79 -19.67
CA GLY A 47 10.36 7.96 -20.50
C GLY A 47 9.41 9.15 -20.27
N LEU A 48 8.79 9.25 -19.10
CA LEU A 48 8.06 10.44 -18.65
C LEU A 48 8.93 11.25 -17.67
N PRO A 49 9.75 12.21 -18.14
CA PRO A 49 10.68 12.97 -17.32
C PRO A 49 9.95 14.02 -16.46
N LEU A 50 9.22 13.56 -15.44
CA LEU A 50 8.53 14.44 -14.52
C LEU A 50 9.47 14.93 -13.41
N PRO A 51 9.24 16.14 -12.88
CA PRO A 51 10.03 16.65 -11.77
C PRO A 51 9.85 15.77 -10.53
N PHE A 52 10.89 15.72 -9.68
CA PHE A 52 10.89 14.87 -8.48
C PHE A 52 9.68 15.11 -7.56
N PHE A 53 9.12 16.32 -7.52
CA PHE A 53 7.94 16.60 -6.71
C PHE A 53 6.73 15.73 -7.07
N ALA A 54 6.66 15.21 -8.30
CA ALA A 54 5.61 14.28 -8.73
C ALA A 54 5.54 13.03 -7.86
N ALA A 55 6.68 12.60 -7.28
CA ALA A 55 6.76 11.49 -6.33
C ALA A 55 5.77 11.64 -5.17
N PHE A 56 5.61 12.87 -4.64
CA PHE A 56 4.79 13.11 -3.44
C PHE A 56 3.29 13.10 -3.72
N MET A 57 2.85 13.14 -4.98
CA MET A 57 1.41 13.13 -5.31
C MET A 57 0.82 11.72 -5.37
N PHE A 58 1.62 10.73 -5.77
CA PHE A 58 1.15 9.35 -5.95
C PHE A 58 0.63 8.70 -4.68
N PRO A 59 1.26 8.83 -3.49
CA PRO A 59 0.70 8.26 -2.27
C PRO A 59 -0.74 8.75 -1.99
N GLY A 60 -1.02 10.03 -2.24
CA GLY A 60 -2.36 10.60 -2.10
C GLY A 60 -3.35 10.07 -3.15
N LEU A 61 -2.95 10.04 -4.42
CA LEU A 61 -3.75 9.48 -5.51
C LEU A 61 -4.09 8.01 -5.28
N ILE A 62 -3.11 7.22 -4.83
CA ILE A 62 -3.28 5.79 -4.53
C ILE A 62 -4.20 5.58 -3.33
N ALA A 63 -4.10 6.43 -2.30
CA ALA A 63 -5.03 6.39 -1.16
C ALA A 63 -6.48 6.64 -1.61
N VAL A 64 -6.70 7.61 -2.51
CA VAL A 64 -8.02 7.86 -3.10
C VAL A 64 -8.48 6.68 -3.94
N ALA A 65 -7.60 6.13 -4.77
CA ALA A 65 -7.91 4.95 -5.60
C ALA A 65 -8.32 3.74 -4.75
N GLY A 66 -7.70 3.55 -3.59
CA GLY A 66 -8.00 2.47 -2.64
C GLY A 66 -9.40 2.56 -2.00
N MET A 67 -10.06 3.73 -2.05
CA MET A 67 -11.45 3.85 -1.63
C MET A 67 -12.42 3.20 -2.61
N ILE A 68 -11.99 2.96 -3.85
CA ILE A 68 -12.79 2.28 -4.87
C ILE A 68 -12.57 0.77 -4.71
N PRO A 69 -13.59 -0.02 -4.36
CA PRO A 69 -13.44 -1.44 -4.04
C PRO A 69 -13.32 -2.29 -5.31
N THR A 70 -12.28 -2.07 -6.11
CA THR A 70 -11.96 -2.88 -7.29
C THR A 70 -11.08 -4.08 -6.91
N PRO A 71 -11.40 -5.31 -7.34
CA PRO A 71 -10.55 -6.47 -7.13
C PRO A 71 -9.11 -6.21 -7.59
N GLY A 72 -8.13 -6.45 -6.72
CA GLY A 72 -6.71 -6.29 -7.02
C GLY A 72 -6.29 -4.85 -7.38
N ALA A 73 -7.08 -3.84 -7.01
CA ALA A 73 -6.88 -2.44 -7.41
C ALA A 73 -6.89 -2.18 -8.93
N LEU A 74 -7.33 -3.16 -9.73
CA LEU A 74 -7.41 -3.03 -11.18
C LEU A 74 -8.57 -2.12 -11.57
N GLY A 75 -8.25 -1.06 -12.32
CA GLY A 75 -9.22 -0.05 -12.75
C GLY A 75 -9.12 1.21 -11.89
N GLY A 76 -9.46 1.14 -10.60
CA GLY A 76 -9.45 2.30 -9.70
C GLY A 76 -8.08 2.96 -9.61
N PHE A 77 -7.02 2.16 -9.43
CA PHE A 77 -5.62 2.64 -9.45
C PHE A 77 -5.28 3.30 -10.78
N HIS A 78 -5.55 2.61 -11.90
CA HIS A 78 -5.20 3.09 -13.23
C HIS A 78 -5.92 4.40 -13.55
N ALA A 79 -7.22 4.48 -13.31
CA ALA A 79 -8.03 5.66 -13.58
C ALA A 79 -7.55 6.88 -12.79
N VAL A 80 -7.35 6.75 -11.47
CA VAL A 80 -6.97 7.88 -10.61
C VAL A 80 -5.52 8.34 -10.88
N CYS A 81 -4.58 7.41 -11.06
CA CYS A 81 -3.19 7.76 -11.37
C CYS A 81 -3.04 8.38 -12.76
N GLN A 82 -3.74 7.87 -13.78
CA GLN A 82 -3.76 8.48 -15.11
C GLN A 82 -4.42 9.85 -15.08
N PHE A 83 -5.54 10.00 -14.36
CA PHE A 83 -6.21 11.29 -14.20
C PHE A 83 -5.28 12.33 -13.55
N GLY A 84 -4.57 11.97 -12.48
CA GLY A 84 -3.59 12.85 -11.85
C GLY A 84 -2.48 13.28 -12.82
N LEU A 85 -1.95 12.35 -13.60
CA LEU A 85 -0.94 12.65 -14.63
C LEU A 85 -1.45 13.60 -15.72
N VAL A 86 -2.68 13.39 -16.20
CA VAL A 86 -3.29 14.25 -17.23
C VAL A 86 -3.60 15.63 -16.69
N VAL A 87 -4.26 15.73 -15.53
CA VAL A 87 -4.76 17.01 -15.02
C VAL A 87 -3.65 17.87 -14.41
N ILE A 88 -2.69 17.26 -13.71
CA ILE A 88 -1.66 18.01 -12.97
C ILE A 88 -0.46 18.33 -13.86
N PHE A 89 -0.09 17.41 -14.76
CA PHE A 89 1.09 17.54 -15.62
C PHE A 89 0.76 17.78 -17.09
N ASN A 90 -0.52 17.96 -17.42
CA ASN A 90 -1.01 18.23 -18.78
C ASN A 90 -0.52 17.21 -19.83
N LEU A 91 -0.44 15.94 -19.42
CA LEU A 91 0.00 14.86 -20.29
C LEU A 91 -1.14 14.38 -21.19
N ASN A 92 -0.84 14.05 -22.44
CA ASN A 92 -1.74 13.30 -23.32
C ASN A 92 -2.14 11.96 -22.65
N PRO A 93 -3.44 11.63 -22.51
CA PRO A 93 -3.87 10.38 -21.89
C PRO A 93 -3.21 9.13 -22.45
N ALA A 94 -2.98 9.06 -23.77
CA ALA A 94 -2.38 7.90 -24.43
C ALA A 94 -0.96 7.59 -23.92
N GLN A 95 -0.18 8.62 -23.56
CA GLN A 95 1.20 8.43 -23.09
C GLN A 95 1.28 7.99 -21.62
N THR A 96 0.17 8.05 -20.87
CA THR A 96 0.13 7.68 -19.45
C THR A 96 -0.15 6.20 -19.20
N ILE A 97 -0.70 5.49 -20.19
CA ILE A 97 -1.22 4.13 -20.05
C ILE A 97 -0.12 3.17 -19.60
N LEU A 98 0.94 3.03 -20.40
CA LEU A 98 2.00 2.06 -20.15
C LEU A 98 2.79 2.36 -18.85
N PRO A 99 3.19 3.62 -18.56
CA PRO A 99 3.81 3.97 -17.28
C PRO A 99 2.96 3.63 -16.06
N VAL A 100 1.64 3.87 -16.11
CA VAL A 100 0.76 3.58 -14.96
C VAL A 100 0.50 2.08 -14.79
N ILE A 101 0.46 1.31 -15.88
CA ILE A 101 0.43 -0.16 -15.81
C ILE A 101 1.72 -0.68 -15.17
N GLY A 102 2.88 -0.20 -15.65
CA GLY A 102 4.18 -0.54 -15.07
C GLY A 102 4.26 -0.19 -13.58
N MET A 103 3.75 0.98 -13.20
CA MET A 103 3.71 1.42 -11.80
C MET A 103 2.87 0.49 -10.93
N HIS A 104 1.69 0.07 -11.41
CA HIS A 104 0.85 -0.88 -10.69
C HIS A 104 1.60 -2.20 -10.46
N ALA A 105 2.25 -2.72 -11.51
CA ALA A 105 3.03 -3.94 -11.41
C ALA A 105 4.20 -3.82 -10.41
N VAL A 106 4.98 -2.74 -10.48
CA VAL A 106 6.13 -2.49 -9.58
C VAL A 106 5.70 -2.39 -8.12
N LEU A 107 4.56 -1.75 -7.84
CA LEU A 107 4.10 -1.56 -6.47
C LEU A 107 3.43 -2.80 -5.88
N TYR A 108 2.70 -3.59 -6.69
CA TYR A 108 1.85 -4.66 -6.17
C TYR A 108 2.47 -6.05 -6.32
N ILE A 109 3.21 -6.34 -7.40
CA ILE A 109 3.76 -7.69 -7.62
C ILE A 109 4.77 -8.07 -6.53
N PRO A 110 5.79 -7.26 -6.22
CA PRO A 110 6.77 -7.62 -5.18
C PRO A 110 6.11 -7.77 -3.80
N ALA A 111 5.21 -6.84 -3.45
CA ALA A 111 4.47 -6.88 -2.19
C ALA A 111 3.59 -8.14 -2.09
N THR A 112 2.92 -8.52 -3.19
CA THR A 112 2.09 -9.73 -3.26
C THR A 112 2.94 -10.99 -3.09
N ILE A 113 4.10 -11.07 -3.76
CA ILE A 113 5.02 -12.21 -3.63
C ILE A 113 5.46 -12.35 -2.17
N ILE A 114 5.91 -11.27 -1.54
CA ILE A 114 6.32 -11.28 -0.12
C ILE A 114 5.15 -11.72 0.77
N GLY A 115 3.95 -11.17 0.55
CA GLY A 115 2.75 -11.56 1.29
C GLY A 115 2.42 -13.04 1.17
N VAL A 116 2.51 -13.62 -0.03
CA VAL A 116 2.28 -15.05 -0.26
C VAL A 116 3.34 -15.90 0.43
N LEU A 117 4.62 -15.54 0.32
CA LEU A 117 5.71 -16.25 0.98
C LEU A 117 5.53 -16.26 2.51
N CYS A 118 5.17 -15.11 3.10
CA CYS A 118 4.85 -15.02 4.52
C CYS A 118 3.63 -15.87 4.89
N LEU A 119 2.55 -15.81 4.11
CA LEU A 119 1.32 -16.58 4.39
C LEU A 119 1.58 -18.09 4.37
N VAL A 120 2.34 -18.58 3.40
CA VAL A 120 2.74 -20.00 3.32
C VAL A 120 3.58 -20.39 4.53
N SER A 121 4.57 -19.56 4.91
CA SER A 121 5.43 -19.85 6.06
C SER A 121 4.66 -19.92 7.39
N GLN A 122 3.69 -19.03 7.60
CA GLN A 122 2.85 -19.03 8.80
C GLN A 122 1.82 -20.16 8.79
N GLY A 123 1.24 -20.49 7.64
CA GLY A 123 0.33 -21.63 7.50
C GLY A 123 0.99 -22.97 7.82
N VAL A 124 2.25 -23.14 7.42
CA VAL A 124 3.07 -24.31 7.80
C VAL A 124 3.31 -24.33 9.31
N ALA A 125 3.67 -23.19 9.92
CA ALA A 125 3.91 -23.11 11.36
C ALA A 125 2.66 -23.44 12.20
N ILE A 126 1.48 -22.92 11.81
CA ILE A 126 0.21 -23.21 12.51
C ILE A 126 -0.14 -24.70 12.43
N ARG A 127 0.07 -25.32 11.26
CA ARG A 127 -0.20 -26.74 11.08
C ARG A 127 0.69 -27.63 11.96
N GLN A 128 1.97 -27.30 12.07
CA GLN A 128 2.92 -28.03 12.91
C GLN A 128 2.54 -27.98 14.39
N ILE A 129 2.14 -26.82 14.90
CA ILE A 129 1.68 -26.67 16.30
C ILE A 129 0.44 -27.55 16.58
N ASN A 130 -0.52 -27.60 15.65
CA ASN A 130 -1.71 -28.43 15.80
C ASN A 130 -1.38 -29.94 15.79
N GLU A 131 -0.43 -30.38 14.96
CA GLU A 131 0.00 -31.79 14.90
C GLU A 131 0.72 -32.20 16.20
N GLU A 132 1.59 -31.35 16.76
CA GLU A 132 2.25 -31.58 18.07
C GLU A 132 1.24 -31.64 19.23
N LEU A 133 0.27 -30.72 19.27
CA LEU A 133 -0.80 -30.73 20.28
C LEU A 133 -1.66 -31.99 20.18
N SER A 134 -1.94 -32.48 18.97
CA SER A 134 -2.75 -33.68 18.78
C SER A 134 -2.06 -34.96 19.23
N SER A 135 -0.72 -35.03 19.11
CA SER A 135 0.08 -36.18 19.54
C SER A 135 0.44 -36.17 21.03
N ALA A 136 0.45 -35.00 21.67
CA ALA A 136 0.63 -34.87 23.11
C ALA A 136 -0.62 -35.26 23.93
N HIS A 137 -1.80 -35.32 23.29
CA HIS A 137 -3.08 -35.65 23.90
C HIS A 137 -3.62 -37.05 23.55
N SER A 138 -2.83 -37.86 22.83
CA SER A 138 -3.10 -39.26 22.48
C SER A 138 -2.14 -40.20 23.19
#